data_AF-A0A8J7WTR8-F1
#
_entry.id   AF-A0A8J7WTR8-F1
#
_cell.length_a   1.000
_cell.length_b   1.000
_cell.length_c   1.000
_cell.angle_alpha   90.00
_cell.angle_beta   90.00
_cell.angle_gamma   90.00
#
_symmetry.space_group_name_H-M   'P 1'
#
loop_
_entity.id
_entity.type
_entity.pdbx_description
1 polymer ?
#
loop_
_entity_poly.entity_id
_entity_poly.type
_entity_poly.pdbx_seq_one_letter_code
_entity_poly.pdbx_strand_id
1 'polypeptide(L)'
;MFVGECKIWEGESKFTEAIDQLLSYLTWRDTKGTLLLFIRRLNVTAVIGKAVATIEQHPNHVKTLPVSDPAGRYDFVMQAEGDPQKTLRMAFLPFALGPVVQDREGSTSA
;
A
#
# COMPACT_ATOMS: atom_id res chain seq x y z
N MET A 1 -5.05 10.52 14.99
CA MET A 1 -5.88 10.25 13.82
C MET A 1 -5.13 9.23 12.97
N PHE A 2 -5.81 8.55 12.06
CA PHE A 2 -5.25 7.46 11.26
C PHE A 2 -5.62 7.71 9.81
N VAL A 3 -4.64 7.66 8.92
CA VAL A 3 -4.84 7.86 7.49
C VAL A 3 -4.58 6.53 6.79
N GLY A 4 -5.55 6.10 6.01
CA GLY A 4 -5.44 4.94 5.14
C GLY A 4 -5.53 5.36 3.69
N GLU A 5 -4.62 4.87 2.87
CA GLU A 5 -4.68 5.02 1.41
C GLU A 5 -4.87 3.63 0.78
N CYS A 6 -5.79 3.53 -0.18
CA CYS A 6 -6.15 2.29 -0.85
C CYS A 6 -5.90 2.41 -2.35
N LYS A 7 -5.14 1.48 -2.95
CA LYS A 7 -4.88 1.48 -4.40
C LYS A 7 -5.03 0.08 -5.00
N ILE A 8 -5.39 0.03 -6.27
CA ILE A 8 -5.14 -1.15 -7.11
C ILE A 8 -3.74 -1.00 -7.73
N TRP A 9 -2.98 -2.08 -7.84
CA TRP A 9 -1.66 -2.03 -8.46
C TRP A 9 -1.73 -1.71 -9.96
N GLU A 10 -1.22 -0.53 -10.33
CA GLU A 10 -1.12 -0.06 -11.70
C GLU A 10 0.34 0.17 -12.16
N GLY A 11 1.32 0.00 -11.27
CA GLY A 11 2.75 0.18 -11.53
C GLY A 11 3.43 1.02 -10.46
N GLU A 12 4.77 1.02 -10.47
CA GLU A 12 5.60 1.68 -9.44
C GLU A 12 5.34 3.19 -9.39
N SER A 13 5.27 3.88 -10.55
CA SER A 13 4.98 5.32 -10.60
C SER A 13 3.65 5.69 -9.91
N LYS A 14 2.58 4.94 -10.17
CA LYS A 14 1.28 5.17 -9.52
C LYS A 14 1.29 4.82 -8.04
N PHE A 15 2.14 3.88 -7.67
CA PHE A 15 2.32 3.52 -6.28
C PHE A 15 3.14 4.56 -5.50
N THR A 16 4.17 5.16 -6.10
CA THR A 16 4.89 6.31 -5.54
C THR A 16 3.94 7.49 -5.30
N GLU A 17 3.11 7.85 -6.29
CA GLU A 17 2.08 8.90 -6.13
C GLU A 17 1.15 8.62 -4.94
N ALA A 18 0.85 7.35 -4.65
CA ALA A 18 0.03 6.97 -3.51
C ALA A 18 0.75 7.14 -2.16
N ILE A 19 2.06 6.88 -2.12
CA ILE A 19 2.89 7.13 -0.93
C ILE A 19 2.96 8.63 -0.67
N ASP A 20 3.25 9.44 -1.70
CA ASP A 20 3.25 10.91 -1.61
C ASP A 20 1.90 11.43 -1.08
N GLN A 21 0.80 10.93 -1.65
CA GLN A 21 -0.55 11.28 -1.24
C GLN A 21 -0.78 10.95 0.24
N LEU A 22 -0.44 9.74 0.69
CA LEU A 22 -0.59 9.33 2.09
C LEU A 22 0.20 10.24 3.04
N LEU A 23 1.43 10.61 2.68
CA LEU A 23 2.29 11.47 3.49
C LEU A 23 1.83 12.93 3.50
N SER A 24 1.21 13.41 2.41
CA SER A 24 0.67 14.78 2.32
C SER A 24 -0.53 15.04 3.23
N TYR A 25 -1.23 13.97 3.65
CA TYR A 25 -2.38 14.06 4.55
C TYR A 25 -1.99 14.08 6.03
N LEU A 26 -0.72 13.87 6.35
CA LEU A 26 -0.28 13.81 7.74
C LEU A 26 -0.35 15.18 8.39
N THR A 27 -1.13 15.26 9.46
CA THR A 27 -1.10 16.40 10.37
C THR A 27 -0.11 16.14 11.50
N TRP A 28 0.22 17.19 12.28
CA TRP A 28 1.11 17.07 13.43
C TRP A 28 0.67 16.05 14.50
N ARG A 29 -0.59 15.60 14.48
CA ARG A 29 -1.16 14.59 15.39
C ARG A 29 -1.13 13.16 14.84
N ASP A 30 -0.83 12.99 13.56
CA ASP A 30 -0.84 11.68 12.92
C ASP A 30 0.49 10.98 13.11
N THR A 31 0.43 9.74 13.57
CA THR A 31 1.61 8.92 13.89
C THR A 31 1.48 7.50 13.34
N LYS A 32 0.31 7.15 12.80
CA LYS A 32 0.00 5.83 12.26
C LYS A 32 -0.78 5.97 10.97
N GLY A 33 -0.43 5.16 9.98
CA GLY A 33 -1.14 5.10 8.70
C GLY A 33 -0.99 3.74 8.05
N THR A 34 -1.76 3.53 6.99
CA THR A 34 -1.74 2.28 6.23
C THR A 34 -1.84 2.52 4.74
N LEU A 35 -1.12 1.70 3.98
CA LEU A 35 -1.22 1.59 2.54
C LEU A 35 -1.78 0.20 2.19
N LEU A 36 -3.02 0.15 1.72
CA LEU A 36 -3.72 -1.07 1.29
C LEU A 36 -3.56 -1.21 -0.23
N LEU A 37 -2.93 -2.28 -0.70
CA LEU A 37 -2.70 -2.50 -2.14
C LEU A 37 -3.44 -3.74 -2.63
N PHE A 38 -4.33 -3.57 -3.59
CA PHE A 38 -5.07 -4.64 -4.23
C PHE A 38 -4.40 -5.07 -5.54
N ILE A 39 -4.15 -6.36 -5.69
CA ILE A 39 -3.39 -6.94 -6.81
C ILE A 39 -4.29 -7.92 -7.57
N ARG A 40 -4.64 -7.59 -8.81
CA ARG A 40 -5.46 -8.44 -9.71
C ARG A 40 -4.64 -9.34 -10.63
N ARG A 41 -3.31 -9.24 -10.62
CA ARG A 41 -2.41 -9.91 -11.56
C ARG A 41 -1.97 -11.27 -11.04
N LEU A 42 -1.71 -12.21 -11.96
CA LEU A 42 -1.27 -13.58 -11.63
C LEU A 42 0.06 -13.64 -10.87
N ASN A 43 0.94 -12.64 -11.03
CA ASN A 43 2.27 -12.63 -10.39
C ASN A 43 2.29 -11.75 -9.13
N VAL A 44 1.47 -12.12 -8.14
CA VAL A 44 1.26 -11.37 -6.88
C VAL A 44 2.58 -11.16 -6.14
N THR A 45 3.38 -12.22 -5.96
CA THR A 45 4.66 -12.14 -5.22
C THR A 45 5.62 -11.13 -5.84
N ALA A 46 5.74 -11.11 -7.18
CA ALA A 46 6.58 -10.12 -7.85
C ALA A 46 6.06 -8.70 -7.68
N VAL A 47 4.74 -8.50 -7.69
CA VAL A 47 4.13 -7.19 -7.44
C VAL A 47 4.39 -6.72 -6.01
N ILE A 48 4.24 -7.60 -5.02
CA ILE A 48 4.54 -7.28 -3.62
C ILE A 48 6.02 -6.88 -3.47
N GLY A 49 6.94 -7.63 -4.08
CA GLY A 49 8.37 -7.30 -4.04
C GLY A 49 8.67 -5.92 -4.64
N LYS A 50 8.05 -5.57 -5.77
CA LYS A 50 8.18 -4.24 -6.37
C LYS A 50 7.59 -3.13 -5.49
N ALA A 51 6.42 -3.37 -4.90
CA ALA A 51 5.80 -2.42 -4.00
C ALA A 51 6.67 -2.15 -2.76
N VAL A 52 7.20 -3.20 -2.12
CA VAL A 52 8.13 -3.07 -0.99
C VAL A 52 9.38 -2.28 -1.41
N ALA A 53 10.01 -2.65 -2.53
CA ALA A 53 11.18 -1.94 -3.03
C ALA A 53 10.88 -0.46 -3.33
N THR A 54 9.69 -0.15 -3.87
CA THR A 54 9.26 1.23 -4.13
C THR A 54 9.14 2.04 -2.84
N ILE A 55 8.62 1.44 -1.76
CA ILE A 55 8.55 2.09 -0.45
C ILE A 55 9.95 2.33 0.11
N GLU A 56 10.84 1.34 0.03
CA GLU A 56 12.22 1.44 0.55
C GLU A 56 13.08 2.44 -0.23
N GLN A 57 12.80 2.66 -1.52
CA GLN A 57 13.47 3.65 -2.36
C GLN A 57 12.86 5.06 -2.24
N HIS A 58 11.74 5.20 -1.54
CA HIS A 58 11.07 6.49 -1.39
C HIS A 58 11.95 7.46 -0.58
N PRO A 59 12.08 8.74 -0.97
CA PRO A 59 12.92 9.71 -0.26
C PRO A 59 12.60 9.85 1.24
N ASN A 60 11.32 9.73 1.59
CA ASN A 60 10.85 9.81 2.97
C ASN A 60 10.92 8.47 3.73
N HIS A 61 11.47 7.39 3.17
CA HIS A 61 11.68 6.15 3.91
C HIS A 61 12.80 6.34 4.94
N VAL A 62 12.53 5.93 6.18
CA VAL A 62 13.51 6.00 7.27
C VAL A 62 14.05 4.61 7.60
N LYS A 63 13.15 3.62 7.73
CA LYS A 63 13.54 2.23 8.01
C LYS A 63 12.41 1.23 7.80
N THR A 64 12.80 0.00 7.52
CA THR A 64 11.92 -1.18 7.48
C THR A 64 11.84 -1.85 8.87
N LEU A 65 10.60 -2.12 9.28
CA LEU A 65 10.09 -2.94 10.37
C LEU A 65 10.53 -4.42 10.36
N PRO A 66 11.05 -5.06 11.42
CA PRO A 66 10.96 -6.51 11.50
C PRO A 66 9.49 -6.94 11.41
N VAL A 67 9.20 -7.91 10.55
CA VAL A 67 7.85 -8.41 10.32
C VAL A 67 7.71 -9.80 10.93
N SER A 68 6.62 -10.04 11.64
CA SER A 68 6.26 -11.38 12.14
C SER A 68 5.65 -12.28 11.06
N ASP A 69 5.04 -11.70 10.02
CA ASP A 69 4.44 -12.40 8.88
C ASP A 69 4.75 -11.62 7.58
N PRO A 70 5.86 -11.96 6.89
CA PRO A 70 6.27 -11.28 5.67
C PRO A 70 5.40 -11.59 4.45
N ALA A 71 4.36 -12.42 4.57
CA ALA A 71 3.40 -12.65 3.48
C ALA A 71 2.17 -11.73 3.58
N GLY A 72 1.75 -11.36 4.79
CA GLY A 72 0.51 -10.61 5.02
C GLY A 72 0.68 -9.11 5.32
N ARG A 73 1.84 -8.68 5.80
CA ARG A 73 2.06 -7.30 6.25
C ARG A 73 3.51 -6.90 6.13
N TYR A 74 3.76 -5.61 5.92
CA TYR A 74 5.07 -4.99 6.08
C TYR A 74 4.91 -3.72 6.89
N ASP A 75 5.87 -3.41 7.75
CA ASP A 75 5.85 -2.20 8.56
C ASP A 75 7.03 -1.32 8.17
N PHE A 76 6.79 -0.02 8.05
CA PHE A 76 7.80 0.99 7.71
C PHE A 76 7.72 2.18 8.65
N VAL A 77 8.82 2.89 8.80
CA VAL A 77 8.83 4.26 9.33
C VAL A 77 9.09 5.20 8.16
N MET A 78 8.15 6.12 7.96
CA MET A 78 8.22 7.15 6.94
C MET A 78 8.33 8.53 7.61
N GLN A 79 9.06 9.45 7.01
CA GLN A 79 9.10 10.84 7.42
C GLN A 79 7.89 11.59 6.85
N ALA A 80 7.27 12.46 7.64
CA ALA A 80 6.17 13.28 7.16
C ALA A 80 6.66 14.33 6.16
N GLU A 81 5.80 14.70 5.21
CA GLU A 81 6.13 15.73 4.23
C GLU A 81 6.28 17.10 4.91
N GLY A 82 7.39 17.79 4.68
CA GLY A 82 7.63 19.14 5.21
C GLY A 82 7.97 19.27 6.70
N ASP A 83 7.90 18.19 7.49
CA ASP A 83 8.32 18.18 8.91
C ASP A 83 9.28 17.00 9.18
N PRO A 84 10.61 17.23 9.09
CA PRO A 84 11.61 16.19 9.29
C PRO A 84 11.62 15.58 10.69
N GLN A 85 11.05 16.25 11.69
CA GLN A 85 11.01 15.76 13.07
C GLN A 85 9.83 14.80 13.30
N LYS A 86 8.91 14.68 12.33
CA LYS A 86 7.72 13.84 12.42
C LYS A 86 7.88 12.58 11.58
N THR A 87 7.50 11.46 12.19
CA THR A 87 7.50 10.17 11.52
C THR A 87 6.14 9.49 11.66
N LEU A 88 5.79 8.77 10.61
CA LEU A 88 4.63 7.90 10.49
C LEU A 88 5.09 6.45 10.62
N ARG A 89 4.48 5.68 11.51
CA ARG A 89 4.54 4.22 11.39
C ARG A 89 3.49 3.77 10.39
N MET A 90 3.94 3.32 9.23
CA MET A 90 3.07 2.90 8.13
C MET A 90 3.00 1.37 8.07
N ALA A 91 1.79 0.82 8.03
CA ALA A 91 1.57 -0.58 7.68
C ALA A 91 1.26 -0.69 6.19
N PHE A 92 1.95 -1.57 5.47
CA PHE A 92 1.63 -1.93 4.10
C PHE A 92 1.00 -3.31 4.09
N LEU A 93 -0.15 -3.43 3.43
CA LEU A 93 -0.98 -4.63 3.41
C LEU A 93 -1.36 -4.94 1.95
N PRO A 94 -0.70 -5.91 1.31
CA PRO A 94 -1.08 -6.36 -0.02
C PRO A 94 -2.21 -7.39 0.02
N PHE A 95 -3.17 -7.27 -0.89
CA PHE A 95 -4.29 -8.19 -1.07
C PHE A 95 -4.32 -8.73 -2.48
N ALA A 96 -4.18 -10.04 -2.64
CA ALA A 96 -4.47 -10.71 -3.90
C ALA A 96 -5.98 -10.79 -4.09
N LEU A 97 -6.48 -10.18 -5.18
CA LEU A 97 -7.87 -10.34 -5.56
C LEU A 97 -7.99 -11.58 -6.45
N GLY A 98 -8.79 -12.55 -6.02
CA GLY A 98 -9.13 -13.72 -6.80
C GLY A 98 -9.87 -13.36 -8.10
N PRO A 99 -10.05 -14.34 -9.02
CA PRO A 99 -10.84 -14.11 -10.22
C PRO A 99 -12.23 -13.59 -9.83
N VAL A 100 -12.65 -12.52 -10.49
CA VAL A 100 -14.01 -12.01 -10.35
C VAL A 100 -14.94 -13.11 -10.87
N VAL A 101 -15.73 -13.72 -9.98
CA VAL A 101 -16.82 -14.59 -10.40
C VAL A 101 -17.81 -13.67 -11.12
N GLN A 102 -17.87 -13.80 -12.44
CA GLN A 102 -18.85 -13.09 -13.25
C GLN A 102 -20.19 -13.77 -12.99
N ASP A 103 -21.11 -13.06 -12.33
CA ASP A 103 -22.47 -13.56 -12.13
C ASP A 103 -23.05 -13.94 -13.48
N ARG A 104 -23.45 -15.21 -13.61
CA ARG A 104 -24.17 -15.70 -14.79
C ARG A 104 -25.57 -15.08 -14.75
N GLU A 105 -25.73 -13.90 -15.34
CA GLU A 105 -27.04 -13.39 -15.66
C GLU A 105 -27.74 -14.40 -16.59
N GLY A 106 -28.96 -14.76 -16.20
CA GLY A 106 -29.68 -15.92 -16.66
C GLY A 106 -29.92 -15.95 -18.17
N SER A 107 -29.62 -17.08 -18.78
CA SER A 107 -30.20 -17.51 -20.04
C SER A 107 -31.70 -17.73 -19.85
N THR A 108 -32.52 -16.70 -20.07
CA THR A 108 -33.92 -16.91 -20.44
C THR A 108 -33.94 -17.38 -21.88
N SER A 109 -34.05 -18.71 -22.08
CA SER A 109 -34.49 -19.25 -23.36
C SER A 109 -35.98 -19.02 -23.50
N ALA A 110 -36.36 -18.47 -24.65
CA ALA A 110 -37.71 -18.54 -25.21
C ALA A 110 -38.12 -20.00 -25.49
#